data_AF-A0AA39X2C9-F1
#
_entry.id   AF-A0AA39X2C9-F1
#
_cell.length_a   1.000
_cell.length_b   1.000
_cell.length_c   1.000
_cell.angle_alpha   90.00
_cell.angle_beta   90.00
_cell.angle_gamma   90.00
#
_symmetry.space_group_name_H-M   'P 1'
#
loop_
_entity.id
_entity.type
_entity.pdbx_description
1 polymer ?
#
loop_
_entity_poly.entity_id
_entity_poly.type
_entity_poly.pdbx_seq_one_letter_code
_entity_poly.pdbx_strand_id
1 'polypeptide(L)'
;MKLGKEWVISDVMDRLAELAGKKPIWIDQLCIPQNHEEITKTLANIPSIYRTFDVVVLMPGHPCRCLARLMQEIRKIDRTPSNPAASKSFQQCRMEFEPCLNMISTCSWIKRVWPRQELNYSEKVRCVWAAKEESPCVSLRADEKDTANLTPFLARMYERLVRENYPHDGAMRSLSAYSEELEVEQLAELKLYVEGPGEQKVAEADAVYRFFSGEVLENGITRLDDMPHLSKFAHNLIMLASRHGGPRRKATKPQDYVISIWVDCPEYTIPQNYKAMDCPSLLQDALSQMNDTSGRFLLSTAPLGLFESEQSGSALWQPSRYLPSSHVDDLSDIYNVLVNTRLGNLMPASQKVPIVVDNTQTLPLSAGVKTFEALWKSFPQQSPSSSFMEYFNAISENWAEVTVGGIMDSINELLSPYSEAERDSNGKLHFVVPPSDVVRMFVLLQLFRRFPGVAASDFPQAAHQPYDFKNLHVGAYELVSTALYLDLDMCFDEGMQLMFSGTEGHARSVPRVGLCRRSVDIERMSEKAMNQNEKQVLTIRMDSDVTESLLFEAEMVGKVDGSPEYRVFGVWVPIEPGDEGDFGAAAWYPEGRDMNAYLV
;
A
#
# COMPACT_ATOMS: atom_id res chain seq x y z
N MET A 1 15.82 -14.41 7.34
CA MET A 1 15.76 -15.88 7.46
C MET A 1 16.24 -16.50 6.15
N LYS A 2 17.05 -17.59 6.15
CA LYS A 2 17.41 -18.26 4.88
C LYS A 2 16.19 -19.02 4.35
N LEU A 3 15.67 -18.60 3.20
CA LEU A 3 14.58 -19.27 2.48
C LEU A 3 14.95 -20.74 2.23
N GLY A 4 13.98 -21.65 2.36
CA GLY A 4 14.18 -23.07 2.11
C GLY A 4 14.40 -23.93 3.35
N LYS A 5 14.67 -23.34 4.52
CA LYS A 5 14.93 -24.06 5.79
C LYS A 5 13.65 -24.55 6.49
N GLU A 6 12.50 -24.04 6.07
CA GLU A 6 11.17 -24.46 6.50
C GLU A 6 10.77 -25.84 5.95
N TRP A 7 11.50 -26.34 4.95
CA TRP A 7 11.19 -27.58 4.27
C TRP A 7 11.92 -28.78 4.89
N VAL A 8 11.18 -29.86 5.13
CA VAL A 8 11.73 -31.17 5.41
C VAL A 8 11.91 -31.88 4.06
N ILE A 9 13.16 -32.09 3.64
CA ILE A 9 13.47 -32.54 2.27
C ILE A 9 12.82 -33.89 1.93
N SER A 10 12.80 -34.84 2.88
CA SER A 10 12.16 -36.15 2.67
C SER A 10 10.67 -36.00 2.35
N ASP A 11 9.96 -35.17 3.12
CA ASP A 11 8.52 -34.97 2.96
C ASP A 11 8.21 -34.32 1.60
N VAL A 12 9.04 -33.36 1.20
CA VAL A 12 8.95 -32.73 -0.12
C VAL A 12 9.16 -33.74 -1.23
N MET A 13 10.21 -34.56 -1.14
CA MET A 13 10.50 -35.58 -2.17
C MET A 13 9.36 -36.59 -2.29
N ASP A 14 8.89 -37.12 -1.17
CA ASP A 14 7.79 -38.09 -1.14
C ASP A 14 6.51 -37.48 -1.72
N ARG A 15 6.24 -36.21 -1.39
CA ARG A 15 5.05 -35.53 -1.89
C ARG A 15 5.12 -35.21 -3.38
N LEU A 16 6.27 -34.74 -3.86
CA LEU A 16 6.50 -34.49 -5.28
C LEU A 16 6.40 -35.78 -6.09
N ALA A 17 6.96 -36.89 -5.60
CA ALA A 17 6.83 -38.20 -6.23
C ALA A 17 5.36 -38.64 -6.32
N GLU A 18 4.57 -38.44 -5.26
CA GLU A 18 3.13 -38.72 -5.27
C GLU A 18 2.36 -37.87 -6.28
N LEU A 19 2.65 -36.56 -6.34
CA LEU A 19 2.01 -35.64 -7.28
C LEU A 19 2.37 -35.98 -8.73
N ALA A 20 3.66 -36.20 -9.01
CA ALA A 20 4.18 -36.58 -10.32
C ALA A 20 3.66 -37.94 -10.80
N GLY A 21 3.37 -38.86 -9.87
CA GLY A 21 2.75 -40.15 -10.18
C GLY A 21 1.32 -40.05 -10.71
N LYS A 22 0.63 -38.92 -10.47
CA LYS A 22 -0.75 -38.69 -10.93
C LYS A 22 -0.80 -37.92 -12.25
N LYS A 23 0.03 -36.89 -12.42
CA LYS A 23 0.11 -36.06 -13.62
C LYS A 23 1.56 -35.55 -13.78
N PRO A 24 2.02 -35.26 -15.02
CA PRO A 24 3.24 -34.49 -15.21
C PRO A 24 3.16 -33.16 -14.45
N ILE A 25 4.26 -32.77 -13.80
CA ILE A 25 4.36 -31.53 -13.04
C ILE A 25 5.32 -30.57 -13.74
N TRP A 26 4.92 -29.30 -13.79
CA TRP A 26 5.79 -28.20 -14.17
C TRP A 26 6.27 -27.51 -12.89
N ILE A 27 7.58 -27.28 -12.79
CA ILE A 27 8.19 -26.54 -11.67
C ILE A 27 9.07 -25.47 -12.31
N ASP A 28 8.73 -24.20 -12.13
CA ASP A 28 9.35 -23.10 -12.88
C ASP A 28 10.89 -23.09 -12.82
N GLN A 29 11.47 -23.28 -11.63
CA GLN A 29 12.92 -23.31 -11.47
C GLN A 29 13.62 -24.48 -12.16
N LEU A 30 12.91 -25.55 -12.49
CA LEU A 30 13.47 -26.77 -13.08
C LEU A 30 13.10 -26.95 -14.57
N CYS A 31 11.93 -26.46 -14.96
CA CYS A 31 11.39 -26.62 -16.31
C CYS A 31 11.75 -25.46 -17.23
N ILE A 32 12.14 -24.30 -16.70
CA ILE A 32 12.56 -23.15 -17.49
C ILE A 32 14.03 -23.30 -17.89
N PRO A 33 14.35 -23.25 -19.20
CA PRO A 33 15.73 -23.21 -19.64
C PRO A 33 16.48 -22.00 -19.06
N GLN A 34 17.72 -22.21 -18.61
CA GLN A 34 18.48 -21.20 -17.87
C GLN A 34 19.26 -20.21 -18.76
N ASN A 35 18.90 -20.09 -20.05
CA ASN A 35 19.45 -19.03 -20.89
C ASN A 35 18.54 -17.80 -20.91
N HIS A 36 19.12 -16.64 -21.20
CA HIS A 36 18.48 -15.36 -20.99
C HIS A 36 17.26 -15.12 -21.88
N GLU A 37 17.36 -15.46 -23.16
CA GLU A 37 16.27 -15.27 -24.12
C GLU A 37 15.04 -16.13 -23.77
N GLU A 38 15.27 -17.39 -23.39
CA GLU A 38 14.19 -18.29 -22.99
C GLU A 38 13.58 -17.89 -21.65
N ILE A 39 14.37 -17.40 -20.68
CA ILE A 39 13.83 -16.84 -19.42
C ILE A 39 12.88 -15.68 -19.73
N THR A 40 13.33 -14.68 -20.51
CA THR A 40 12.49 -13.52 -20.86
C THR A 40 11.21 -13.96 -21.55
N LYS A 41 11.31 -14.89 -22.50
CA LYS A 41 10.16 -15.46 -23.19
C LYS A 41 9.21 -16.20 -22.24
N THR A 42 9.73 -16.95 -21.28
CA THR A 42 8.89 -17.65 -20.30
C THR A 42 8.22 -16.66 -19.35
N LEU A 43 8.94 -15.65 -18.84
CA LEU A 43 8.36 -14.62 -17.98
C LEU A 43 7.19 -13.89 -18.67
N ALA A 44 7.33 -13.57 -19.95
CA ALA A 44 6.24 -12.99 -20.74
C ALA A 44 5.05 -13.96 -20.96
N ASN A 45 5.26 -15.27 -20.86
CA ASN A 45 4.24 -16.30 -21.05
C ASN A 45 3.64 -16.84 -19.74
N ILE A 46 4.09 -16.37 -18.58
CA ILE A 46 3.58 -16.76 -17.26
C ILE A 46 2.04 -16.74 -17.19
N PRO A 47 1.35 -15.69 -17.67
CA PRO A 47 -0.12 -15.65 -17.65
C PRO A 47 -0.75 -16.84 -18.38
N SER A 48 -0.23 -17.17 -19.56
CA SER A 48 -0.73 -18.27 -20.39
C SER A 48 -0.41 -19.64 -19.78
N ILE A 49 0.76 -19.78 -19.14
CA ILE A 49 1.17 -21.02 -18.47
C ILE A 49 0.18 -21.33 -17.34
N TYR A 50 -0.01 -20.42 -16.38
CA TYR A 50 -0.87 -20.71 -15.21
C TYR A 50 -2.35 -20.85 -15.57
N ARG A 51 -2.84 -20.19 -16.62
CA ARG A 51 -4.20 -20.44 -17.15
C ARG A 51 -4.39 -21.87 -17.68
N THR A 52 -3.32 -22.54 -18.08
CA THR A 52 -3.38 -23.88 -18.68
C THR A 52 -3.26 -25.01 -17.65
N PHE A 53 -2.69 -24.74 -16.47
CA PHE A 53 -2.36 -25.76 -15.48
C PHE A 53 -3.21 -25.65 -14.21
N ASP A 54 -3.59 -26.80 -13.64
CA ASP A 54 -4.04 -26.88 -12.25
C ASP A 54 -2.86 -26.50 -11.33
N VAL A 55 -2.99 -25.43 -10.55
CA VAL A 55 -1.92 -24.98 -9.66
C VAL A 55 -1.98 -25.72 -8.32
N VAL A 56 -0.85 -26.31 -7.96
CA VAL A 56 -0.66 -27.00 -6.68
C VAL A 56 0.34 -26.24 -5.85
N VAL A 57 -0.13 -25.61 -4.77
CA VAL A 57 0.74 -24.93 -3.83
C VAL A 57 1.18 -25.93 -2.79
N LEU A 58 2.45 -26.33 -2.87
CA LEU A 58 3.07 -27.14 -1.84
C LEU A 58 3.31 -26.26 -0.60
N MET A 59 2.91 -26.71 0.57
CA MET A 59 3.11 -25.99 1.84
C MET A 59 4.04 -26.76 2.79
N PRO A 60 4.98 -26.07 3.46
CA PRO A 60 5.85 -26.72 4.42
C PRO A 60 5.08 -27.17 5.67
N GLY A 61 5.59 -28.22 6.32
CA GLY A 61 5.04 -28.75 7.56
C GLY A 61 3.80 -29.63 7.37
N HIS A 62 2.89 -29.57 8.35
CA HIS A 62 1.82 -30.53 8.59
C HIS A 62 0.47 -29.82 8.70
N PRO A 63 -0.64 -30.44 8.24
CA PRO A 63 -1.96 -29.92 8.53
C PRO A 63 -2.27 -30.06 10.03
N CYS A 64 -2.74 -28.98 10.66
CA CYS A 64 -3.14 -29.03 12.06
C CYS A 64 -4.51 -29.70 12.23
N ARG A 65 -4.68 -30.54 13.27
CA ARG A 65 -5.97 -31.18 13.60
C ARG A 65 -7.14 -30.21 13.77
N CYS A 66 -6.84 -29.02 14.29
CA CYS A 66 -7.83 -27.99 14.53
C CYS A 66 -8.45 -27.45 13.23
N LEU A 67 -7.72 -27.46 12.10
CA LEU A 67 -8.22 -27.04 10.80
C LEU A 67 -9.35 -27.94 10.28
N ALA A 68 -9.18 -29.26 10.39
CA ALA A 68 -10.21 -30.21 9.97
C ALA A 68 -11.51 -30.06 10.78
N ARG A 69 -11.40 -29.79 12.09
CA ARG A 69 -12.55 -29.51 12.97
C ARG A 69 -13.23 -28.20 12.62
N LEU A 70 -12.46 -27.12 12.45
CA LEU A 70 -12.99 -25.83 12.02
C LEU A 70 -13.78 -25.97 10.71
N MET A 71 -13.23 -26.68 9.72
CA MET A 71 -13.90 -26.92 8.44
C MET A 71 -15.21 -27.70 8.59
N GLN A 72 -15.31 -28.63 9.54
CA GLN A 72 -16.58 -29.32 9.82
C GLN A 72 -17.62 -28.36 10.40
N GLU A 73 -17.25 -27.44 11.29
CA GLU A 73 -18.17 -26.45 11.84
C GLU A 73 -18.58 -25.41 10.78
N ILE A 74 -17.63 -24.91 9.99
CA ILE A 74 -17.88 -23.97 8.88
C ILE A 74 -18.87 -24.55 7.85
N ARG A 75 -18.86 -25.86 7.62
CA ARG A 75 -19.80 -26.54 6.70
C ARG A 75 -21.22 -26.65 7.25
N LYS A 76 -21.42 -26.51 8.55
CA LYS A 76 -22.76 -26.53 9.19
C LYS A 76 -23.44 -25.16 9.15
N ILE A 77 -22.70 -24.09 8.86
CA ILE A 77 -23.24 -22.73 8.78
C ILE A 77 -24.11 -22.62 7.52
N ASP A 78 -25.36 -22.19 7.68
CA ASP A 78 -26.25 -21.88 6.55
C ASP A 78 -25.77 -20.62 5.84
N ARG A 79 -25.35 -20.79 4.57
CA ARG A 79 -24.74 -19.74 3.73
C ARG A 79 -25.73 -19.03 2.81
N THR A 80 -27.03 -19.20 3.05
CA THR A 80 -28.02 -18.46 2.26
C THR A 80 -27.80 -16.95 2.40
N PRO A 81 -27.75 -16.18 1.28
CA PRO A 81 -27.49 -14.74 1.31
C PRO A 81 -28.44 -13.93 2.21
N SER A 82 -29.60 -14.49 2.53
CA SER A 82 -30.63 -13.94 3.40
C SER A 82 -30.39 -14.14 4.91
N ASN A 83 -29.33 -14.84 5.32
CA ASN A 83 -29.07 -15.13 6.73
C ASN A 83 -28.01 -14.17 7.34
N PRO A 84 -28.41 -13.07 7.98
CA PRO A 84 -27.48 -12.14 8.64
C PRO A 84 -26.75 -12.75 9.85
N ALA A 85 -27.17 -13.90 10.36
CA ALA A 85 -26.49 -14.59 11.46
C ALA A 85 -25.27 -15.41 11.00
N ALA A 86 -25.16 -15.74 9.71
CA ALA A 86 -24.08 -16.56 9.17
C ALA A 86 -22.68 -15.97 9.44
N SER A 87 -22.53 -14.65 9.28
CA SER A 87 -21.29 -13.93 9.58
C SER A 87 -20.90 -14.02 11.06
N LYS A 88 -21.87 -13.84 11.97
CA LYS A 88 -21.63 -13.94 13.42
C LYS A 88 -21.28 -15.38 13.83
N SER A 89 -21.97 -16.37 13.28
CA SER A 89 -21.66 -17.79 13.51
C SER A 89 -20.27 -18.15 13.01
N PHE A 90 -19.87 -17.65 11.82
CA PHE A 90 -18.52 -17.85 11.31
C PHE A 90 -17.46 -17.23 12.21
N GLN A 91 -17.63 -15.97 12.61
CA GLN A 91 -16.72 -15.30 13.54
C GLN A 91 -16.62 -16.04 14.88
N GLN A 92 -17.74 -16.55 15.40
CA GLN A 92 -17.76 -17.34 16.63
C GLN A 92 -17.00 -18.66 16.48
N CYS A 93 -17.22 -19.40 15.38
CA CYS A 93 -16.45 -20.60 15.08
C CYS A 93 -14.96 -20.24 14.98
N ARG A 94 -14.58 -19.22 14.21
CA ARG A 94 -13.19 -18.79 14.09
C ARG A 94 -12.56 -18.51 15.46
N MET A 95 -13.17 -17.68 16.31
CA MET A 95 -12.63 -17.33 17.64
C MET A 95 -12.43 -18.53 18.58
N GLU A 96 -13.11 -19.65 18.33
CA GLU A 96 -12.93 -20.91 19.06
C GLU A 96 -11.61 -21.62 18.67
N PHE A 97 -11.21 -21.53 17.40
CA PHE A 97 -10.04 -22.22 16.83
C PHE A 97 -8.81 -21.32 16.59
N GLU A 98 -9.01 -20.00 16.53
CA GLU A 98 -8.00 -18.95 16.31
C GLU A 98 -6.79 -18.95 17.27
N PRO A 99 -6.82 -19.45 18.53
CA PRO A 99 -5.60 -19.46 19.32
C PRO A 99 -4.54 -20.45 18.81
N CYS A 100 -4.76 -21.23 17.74
CA CYS A 100 -3.80 -22.22 17.25
C CYS A 100 -2.82 -21.67 16.21
N LEU A 101 -1.54 -21.55 16.58
CA LEU A 101 -0.47 -21.06 15.69
C LEU A 101 -0.20 -21.97 14.48
N ASN A 102 -0.55 -23.26 14.55
CA ASN A 102 -0.33 -24.23 13.46
C ASN A 102 -1.52 -24.30 12.48
N MET A 103 -2.61 -23.58 12.71
CA MET A 103 -3.84 -23.71 11.91
C MET A 103 -3.64 -23.27 10.45
N ILE A 104 -2.83 -22.24 10.24
CA ILE A 104 -2.48 -21.67 8.93
C ILE A 104 -0.98 -21.87 8.72
N SER A 105 -0.58 -22.17 7.48
CA SER A 105 0.85 -22.35 7.17
C SER A 105 1.56 -20.99 7.23
N THR A 106 2.71 -20.96 7.89
CA THR A 106 3.66 -19.86 7.78
C THR A 106 4.71 -20.22 6.72
N CYS A 107 4.54 -19.67 5.52
CA CYS A 107 5.36 -19.98 4.37
C CYS A 107 5.84 -18.71 3.67
N SER A 108 7.09 -18.74 3.21
CA SER A 108 7.67 -17.63 2.44
C SER A 108 7.02 -17.43 1.07
N TRP A 109 6.21 -18.38 0.56
CA TRP A 109 5.41 -18.22 -0.64
C TRP A 109 4.39 -17.08 -0.49
N ILE A 110 3.76 -16.97 0.69
CA ILE A 110 2.66 -16.03 0.92
C ILE A 110 3.10 -14.59 0.76
N LYS A 111 4.32 -14.22 1.16
CA LYS A 111 4.78 -12.81 1.04
C LYS A 111 5.43 -12.50 -0.30
N ARG A 112 5.48 -13.42 -1.27
CA ARG A 112 6.17 -13.15 -2.55
C ARG A 112 5.23 -12.56 -3.60
N VAL A 113 5.76 -11.67 -4.43
CA VAL A 113 5.01 -11.06 -5.54
C VAL A 113 4.61 -12.08 -6.63
N TRP A 114 5.47 -13.04 -6.94
CA TRP A 114 5.21 -14.04 -7.98
C TRP A 114 4.01 -14.95 -7.70
N PRO A 115 3.86 -15.53 -6.49
CA PRO A 115 2.66 -16.26 -6.07
C PRO A 115 1.32 -15.58 -6.31
N ARG A 116 1.25 -14.25 -6.19
CA ARG A 116 0.03 -13.50 -6.56
C ARG A 116 -0.30 -13.71 -8.03
N GLN A 117 0.71 -13.63 -8.91
CA GLN A 117 0.54 -13.84 -10.34
C GLN A 117 0.12 -15.28 -10.62
N GLU A 118 0.72 -16.26 -9.94
CA GLU A 118 0.30 -17.67 -10.02
C GLU A 118 -1.21 -17.80 -9.74
N LEU A 119 -1.69 -17.17 -8.65
CA LEU A 119 -3.11 -17.15 -8.29
C LEU A 119 -3.96 -16.38 -9.30
N ASN A 120 -3.54 -15.21 -9.77
CA ASN A 120 -4.33 -14.38 -10.69
C ASN A 120 -4.72 -15.12 -11.98
N TYR A 121 -3.82 -15.97 -12.46
CA TYR A 121 -3.99 -16.65 -13.74
C TYR A 121 -4.48 -18.08 -13.62
N SER A 122 -4.24 -18.74 -12.48
CA SER A 122 -4.68 -20.12 -12.30
C SER A 122 -6.19 -20.22 -12.42
N GLU A 123 -6.71 -21.17 -13.19
CA GLU A 123 -8.14 -21.49 -13.16
C GLU A 123 -8.52 -22.21 -11.86
N LYS A 124 -7.59 -23.02 -11.35
CA LYS A 124 -7.76 -23.85 -10.16
C LYS A 124 -6.51 -23.82 -9.31
N VAL A 125 -6.69 -23.66 -8.00
CA VAL A 125 -5.62 -23.73 -7.02
C VAL A 125 -5.99 -24.65 -5.86
N ARG A 126 -5.02 -25.40 -5.33
CA ARG A 126 -5.18 -26.16 -4.09
C ARG A 126 -3.89 -26.21 -3.28
N CYS A 127 -4.03 -26.25 -1.96
CA CYS A 127 -2.91 -26.49 -1.06
C CYS A 127 -2.62 -27.99 -0.95
N VAL A 128 -1.33 -28.33 -0.85
CA VAL A 128 -0.86 -29.66 -0.46
C VAL A 128 0.22 -29.51 0.59
N TRP A 129 -0.01 -30.05 1.78
CA TRP A 129 1.02 -30.11 2.81
C TRP A 129 2.10 -31.12 2.42
N ALA A 130 3.36 -30.73 2.59
CA ALA A 130 4.52 -31.58 2.34
C ALA A 130 4.40 -32.86 3.19
N ALA A 131 4.23 -32.70 4.51
CA ALA A 131 4.03 -33.82 5.40
C ALA A 131 2.61 -34.39 5.30
N LYS A 132 2.48 -35.70 5.52
CA LYS A 132 1.20 -36.42 5.50
C LYS A 132 0.51 -36.47 6.85
N GLU A 133 1.31 -36.44 7.91
CA GLU A 133 0.83 -36.59 9.27
C GLU A 133 0.27 -35.27 9.80
N GLU A 134 -0.76 -35.35 10.62
CA GLU A 134 -1.33 -34.17 11.28
C GLU A 134 -0.42 -33.69 12.41
N SER A 135 -0.23 -32.38 12.54
CA SER A 135 0.46 -31.82 13.70
C SER A 135 -0.49 -31.61 14.90
N PRO A 136 0.04 -31.74 16.13
CA PRO A 136 -0.64 -31.24 17.32
C PRO A 136 -0.96 -29.74 17.21
N CYS A 137 -2.01 -29.31 17.92
CA CYS A 137 -2.37 -27.89 18.00
C CYS A 137 -1.47 -27.17 19.02
N VAL A 138 -1.07 -25.93 18.71
CA VAL A 138 -0.33 -25.05 19.62
C VAL A 138 -1.23 -23.89 19.97
N SER A 139 -1.98 -24.02 21.07
CA SER A 139 -2.93 -23.02 21.52
C SER A 139 -2.26 -21.95 22.38
N LEU A 140 -2.43 -20.69 22.00
CA LEU A 140 -2.00 -19.53 22.78
C LEU A 140 -2.75 -19.36 24.11
N ARG A 141 -3.92 -20.01 24.24
CA ARG A 141 -4.71 -20.03 25.48
C ARG A 141 -4.33 -21.15 26.44
N ALA A 142 -3.46 -22.07 26.04
CA ALA A 142 -3.01 -23.15 26.93
C ALA A 142 -2.11 -22.59 28.03
N ASP A 143 -2.24 -23.11 29.25
CA ASP A 143 -1.41 -22.74 30.40
C ASP A 143 0.08 -23.05 30.14
N GLU A 144 0.34 -24.14 29.40
CA GLU A 144 1.68 -24.49 28.90
C GLU A 144 1.70 -24.45 27.37
N LYS A 145 2.51 -23.55 26.81
CA LYS A 145 2.72 -23.41 25.36
C LYS A 145 3.84 -24.35 24.93
N ASP A 146 3.49 -25.56 24.50
CA ASP A 146 4.49 -26.55 24.05
C ASP A 146 5.11 -26.16 22.70
N THR A 147 6.26 -25.50 22.78
CA THR A 147 7.03 -25.05 21.61
C THR A 147 7.61 -26.19 20.77
N ALA A 148 7.68 -27.42 21.30
CA ALA A 148 8.13 -28.59 20.53
C ALA A 148 7.14 -28.95 19.41
N ASN A 149 5.88 -28.52 19.55
CA ASN A 149 4.82 -28.76 18.60
C ASN A 149 4.69 -27.67 17.52
N LEU A 150 5.51 -26.61 17.57
CA LEU A 150 5.51 -25.58 16.54
C LEU A 150 5.90 -26.17 15.18
N THR A 151 5.24 -25.72 14.13
CA THR A 151 5.67 -26.04 12.76
C THR A 151 7.13 -25.59 12.52
N PRO A 152 7.88 -26.24 11.60
CA PRO A 152 9.31 -25.98 11.43
C PRO A 152 9.69 -24.51 11.21
N PHE A 153 8.83 -23.74 10.52
CA PHE A 153 9.05 -22.31 10.34
C PHE A 153 8.90 -21.55 11.67
N LEU A 154 7.78 -21.73 12.37
CA LEU A 154 7.51 -21.06 13.64
C LEU A 154 8.49 -21.45 14.73
N ALA A 155 8.91 -22.71 14.79
CA ALA A 155 9.93 -23.19 15.72
C ALA A 155 11.25 -22.46 15.51
N ARG A 156 11.68 -22.25 14.26
CA ARG A 156 12.91 -21.49 13.95
C ARG A 156 12.77 -20.00 14.26
N MET A 157 11.60 -19.43 13.98
CA MET A 157 11.31 -18.03 14.34
C MET A 157 11.37 -17.86 15.85
N TYR A 158 10.76 -18.77 16.61
CA TYR A 158 10.85 -18.83 18.06
C TYR A 158 12.31 -18.94 18.54
N GLU A 159 13.08 -19.91 18.03
CA GLU A 159 14.50 -20.07 18.39
C GLU A 159 15.34 -18.82 18.08
N ARG A 160 15.01 -18.10 17.00
CA ARG A 160 15.67 -16.85 16.65
C ARG A 160 15.34 -15.78 17.68
N LEU A 161 14.07 -15.58 17.99
CA LEU A 161 13.61 -14.59 18.98
C LEU A 161 14.23 -14.89 20.35
N VAL A 162 14.26 -16.15 20.78
CA VAL A 162 14.92 -16.54 22.03
C VAL A 162 16.43 -16.26 21.99
N ARG A 163 17.11 -16.48 20.85
CA ARG A 163 18.52 -16.12 20.68
C ARG A 163 18.78 -14.62 20.67
N GLU A 164 17.79 -13.84 20.25
CA GLU A 164 17.77 -12.37 20.31
C GLU A 164 17.31 -11.87 21.71
N ASN A 165 17.30 -12.76 22.72
CA ASN A 165 16.94 -12.51 24.13
C ASN A 165 15.47 -12.21 24.43
N TYR A 166 14.55 -12.57 23.53
CA TYR A 166 13.12 -12.35 23.78
C TYR A 166 12.64 -13.29 24.88
N PRO A 167 11.89 -12.80 25.88
CA PRO A 167 11.25 -13.66 26.86
C PRO A 167 10.25 -14.58 26.15
N HIS A 168 10.02 -15.78 26.68
CA HIS A 168 9.14 -16.79 26.10
C HIS A 168 7.77 -16.20 25.67
N ASP A 169 7.11 -15.47 26.56
CA ASP A 169 5.82 -14.85 26.25
C ASP A 169 5.91 -13.74 25.20
N GLY A 170 7.02 -13.01 25.15
CA GLY A 170 7.29 -12.03 24.10
C GLY A 170 7.41 -12.72 22.75
N ALA A 171 8.25 -13.75 22.67
CA ALA A 171 8.42 -14.54 21.45
C ALA A 171 7.10 -15.16 20.97
N MET A 172 6.30 -15.75 21.87
CA MET A 172 4.99 -16.34 21.51
C MET A 172 3.99 -15.30 21.01
N ARG A 173 3.98 -14.07 21.57
CA ARG A 173 3.16 -12.97 21.05
C ARG A 173 3.60 -12.53 19.66
N SER A 174 4.91 -12.44 19.42
CA SER A 174 5.45 -12.10 18.09
C SER A 174 5.07 -13.15 17.03
N LEU A 175 5.06 -14.45 17.39
CA LEU A 175 4.57 -15.49 16.49
C LEU A 175 3.07 -15.34 16.18
N SER A 176 2.25 -15.01 17.19
CA SER A 176 0.81 -14.76 17.00
C SER A 176 0.57 -13.63 16.02
N ALA A 177 1.19 -12.47 16.28
CA ALA A 177 1.06 -11.29 15.44
C ALA A 177 1.48 -11.58 13.99
N TYR A 178 2.58 -12.34 13.81
CA TYR A 178 3.03 -12.75 12.49
C TYR A 178 2.04 -13.70 11.77
N SER A 179 1.47 -14.67 12.50
CA SER A 179 0.46 -15.57 11.93
C SER A 179 -0.85 -14.84 11.59
N GLU A 180 -1.28 -13.89 12.43
CA GLU A 180 -2.46 -13.06 12.19
C GLU A 180 -2.29 -12.16 10.96
N GLU A 181 -1.13 -11.51 10.82
CA GLU A 181 -0.78 -10.72 9.64
C GLU A 181 -0.88 -11.58 8.37
N LEU A 182 -0.23 -12.74 8.36
CA LEU A 182 -0.28 -13.68 7.23
C LEU A 182 -1.69 -14.19 6.92
N GLU A 183 -2.52 -14.40 7.94
CA GLU A 183 -3.91 -14.82 7.76
C GLU A 183 -4.73 -13.72 7.08
N VAL A 184 -4.60 -12.47 7.52
CA VAL A 184 -5.30 -11.32 6.93
C VAL A 184 -4.89 -11.14 5.47
N GLU A 185 -3.58 -11.18 5.18
CA GLU A 185 -3.04 -11.08 3.82
C GLU A 185 -3.61 -12.17 2.89
N GLN A 186 -3.66 -13.42 3.37
CA GLN A 186 -4.16 -14.54 2.58
C GLN A 186 -5.67 -14.55 2.43
N LEU A 187 -6.38 -14.15 3.48
CA LEU A 187 -7.82 -14.04 3.44
C LEU A 187 -8.22 -13.04 2.37
N ALA A 188 -7.57 -11.87 2.30
CA ALA A 188 -7.85 -10.88 1.27
C ALA A 188 -7.63 -11.43 -0.15
N GLU A 189 -6.52 -12.11 -0.39
CA GLU A 189 -6.19 -12.64 -1.72
C GLU A 189 -7.06 -13.82 -2.16
N LEU A 190 -7.20 -14.82 -1.31
CA LEU A 190 -7.96 -16.03 -1.65
C LEU A 190 -9.45 -15.71 -1.74
N LYS A 191 -9.92 -14.74 -0.95
CA LYS A 191 -11.25 -14.19 -1.13
C LYS A 191 -11.40 -13.53 -2.49
N LEU A 192 -10.50 -12.62 -2.86
CA LEU A 192 -10.53 -11.96 -4.17
C LEU A 192 -10.41 -12.97 -5.33
N TYR A 193 -9.62 -14.03 -5.17
CA TYR A 193 -9.50 -15.11 -6.13
C TYR A 193 -10.81 -15.89 -6.31
N VAL A 194 -11.51 -16.24 -5.23
CA VAL A 194 -12.76 -17.03 -5.29
C VAL A 194 -13.97 -16.17 -5.69
N GLU A 195 -14.06 -14.93 -5.21
CA GLU A 195 -15.24 -14.08 -5.37
C GLU A 195 -15.15 -13.13 -6.58
N GLY A 196 -13.92 -12.84 -7.04
CA GLY A 196 -13.65 -11.77 -8.01
C GLY A 196 -13.81 -10.36 -7.40
N PRO A 197 -13.60 -9.30 -8.19
CA PRO A 197 -13.81 -7.92 -7.74
C PRO A 197 -15.32 -7.61 -7.61
N GLY A 198 -15.72 -7.01 -6.49
CA GLY A 198 -17.12 -6.63 -6.22
C GLY A 198 -17.38 -6.27 -4.76
N GLU A 199 -18.62 -5.88 -4.43
CA GLU A 199 -19.05 -5.64 -3.04
C GLU A 199 -18.73 -6.86 -2.18
N GLN A 200 -17.88 -6.64 -1.18
CA GLN A 200 -17.45 -7.67 -0.25
C GLN A 200 -18.66 -8.26 0.46
N LYS A 201 -19.08 -9.46 0.06
CA LYS A 201 -20.04 -10.21 0.88
C LYS A 201 -19.27 -10.72 2.09
N VAL A 202 -19.81 -10.44 3.28
CA VAL A 202 -19.20 -10.87 4.56
C VAL A 202 -19.25 -12.40 4.73
N ALA A 203 -20.02 -13.11 3.87
CA ALA A 203 -20.37 -14.51 4.02
C ALA A 203 -19.28 -15.53 3.63
N GLU A 204 -18.19 -15.13 2.94
CA GLU A 204 -17.22 -16.06 2.34
C GLU A 204 -15.77 -15.84 2.81
N ALA A 205 -15.59 -15.45 4.07
CA ALA A 205 -14.29 -15.39 4.75
C ALA A 205 -13.63 -16.78 5.01
N ASP A 206 -14.14 -17.87 4.41
CA ASP A 206 -13.64 -19.24 4.62
C ASP A 206 -12.70 -19.76 3.51
N ALA A 207 -12.47 -19.00 2.45
CA ALA A 207 -11.61 -19.38 1.32
C ALA A 207 -10.20 -19.79 1.78
N VAL A 208 -9.62 -19.07 2.75
CA VAL A 208 -8.31 -19.38 3.33
C VAL A 208 -8.29 -20.77 4.00
N TYR A 209 -9.31 -21.12 4.78
CA TYR A 209 -9.38 -22.42 5.45
C TYR A 209 -9.70 -23.56 4.49
N ARG A 210 -10.57 -23.31 3.50
CA ARG A 210 -10.84 -24.25 2.39
C ARG A 210 -9.55 -24.56 1.64
N PHE A 211 -8.80 -23.53 1.25
CA PHE A 211 -7.50 -23.66 0.62
C PHE A 211 -6.57 -24.54 1.44
N PHE A 212 -6.31 -24.18 2.71
CA PHE A 212 -5.41 -24.96 3.58
C PHE A 212 -5.90 -26.37 3.90
N SER A 213 -7.21 -26.63 3.83
CA SER A 213 -7.76 -27.98 3.97
C SER A 213 -7.49 -28.87 2.75
N GLY A 214 -6.94 -28.30 1.68
CA GLY A 214 -6.64 -28.99 0.42
C GLY A 214 -7.81 -29.01 -0.56
N GLU A 215 -8.85 -28.21 -0.32
CA GLU A 215 -9.94 -28.04 -1.26
C GLU A 215 -9.43 -27.39 -2.56
N VAL A 216 -10.01 -27.80 -3.69
CA VAL A 216 -9.74 -27.15 -4.98
C VAL A 216 -10.61 -25.90 -5.05
N LEU A 217 -9.96 -24.74 -5.11
CA LEU A 217 -10.61 -23.46 -5.32
C LEU A 217 -10.57 -23.11 -6.81
N GLU A 218 -11.70 -22.65 -7.33
CA GLU A 218 -11.82 -22.19 -8.72
C GLU A 218 -11.76 -20.66 -8.76
N ASN A 219 -11.16 -20.12 -9.81
CA ASN A 219 -10.96 -18.69 -9.98
C ASN A 219 -12.28 -18.01 -10.37
N GLY A 220 -12.78 -17.15 -9.48
CA GLY A 220 -13.99 -16.35 -9.70
C GLY A 220 -13.77 -15.07 -10.50
N ILE A 221 -12.54 -14.72 -10.87
CA ILE A 221 -12.17 -13.46 -11.55
C ILE A 221 -12.75 -13.32 -12.98
N THR A 222 -13.57 -14.28 -13.44
CA THR A 222 -14.39 -14.23 -14.67
C THR A 222 -15.18 -12.92 -14.90
N ARG A 223 -15.44 -12.11 -13.86
CA ARG A 223 -16.15 -10.82 -13.97
C ARG A 223 -15.34 -9.68 -14.59
N LEU A 224 -14.03 -9.83 -14.78
CA LEU A 224 -13.19 -8.80 -15.42
C LEU A 224 -13.04 -9.00 -16.93
N ASP A 225 -13.58 -10.08 -17.50
CA ASP A 225 -13.36 -10.42 -18.92
C ASP A 225 -14.11 -9.48 -19.88
N ASP A 226 -15.11 -8.74 -19.37
CA ASP A 226 -15.82 -7.71 -20.13
C ASP A 226 -15.06 -6.36 -20.20
N MET A 227 -13.98 -6.18 -19.43
CA MET A 227 -13.18 -4.95 -19.47
C MET A 227 -12.15 -4.99 -20.61
N PRO A 228 -11.89 -3.83 -21.27
CA PRO A 228 -10.72 -3.70 -22.13
C PRO A 228 -9.43 -4.10 -21.39
N HIS A 229 -8.53 -4.83 -22.05
CA HIS A 229 -7.34 -5.41 -21.40
C HIS A 229 -6.51 -4.37 -20.64
N LEU A 230 -6.30 -3.19 -21.23
CA LEU A 230 -5.53 -2.12 -20.60
C LEU A 230 -6.22 -1.56 -19.35
N SER A 231 -7.54 -1.42 -19.37
CA SER A 231 -8.34 -1.00 -18.20
C SER A 231 -8.29 -2.05 -17.09
N LYS A 232 -8.34 -3.35 -17.45
CA LYS A 232 -8.16 -4.47 -16.51
C LYS A 232 -6.77 -4.42 -15.87
N PHE A 233 -5.73 -4.20 -16.67
CA PHE A 233 -4.35 -4.02 -16.17
C PHE A 233 -4.26 -2.84 -15.19
N ALA A 234 -4.76 -1.67 -15.57
CA ALA A 234 -4.69 -0.47 -14.72
C ALA A 234 -5.47 -0.65 -13.40
N HIS A 235 -6.64 -1.29 -13.44
CA HIS A 235 -7.40 -1.64 -12.24
C HIS A 235 -6.61 -2.59 -11.32
N ASN A 236 -6.06 -3.67 -11.87
CA ASN A 236 -5.25 -4.63 -11.12
C ASN A 236 -4.01 -3.95 -10.51
N LEU A 237 -3.35 -3.06 -11.24
CA LEU A 237 -2.19 -2.32 -10.76
C LEU A 237 -2.52 -1.47 -9.53
N ILE A 238 -3.67 -0.79 -9.50
CA ILE A 238 -4.13 0.01 -8.35
C ILE A 238 -4.44 -0.88 -7.14
N MET A 239 -5.11 -2.01 -7.38
CA MET A 239 -5.37 -2.98 -6.31
C MET A 239 -4.09 -3.59 -5.72
N LEU A 240 -3.02 -3.68 -6.52
CA LEU A 240 -1.71 -4.11 -6.06
C LEU A 240 -0.96 -3.01 -5.31
N ALA A 241 -1.20 -1.76 -5.68
CA ALA A 241 -0.59 -0.61 -5.05
C ALA A 241 -1.21 -0.30 -3.68
N SER A 242 -2.48 -0.65 -3.44
CA SER A 242 -3.17 -0.28 -2.19
C SER A 242 -2.59 -1.01 -0.98
N ARG A 243 -2.03 -0.26 -0.02
CA ARG A 243 -1.63 -0.79 1.30
C ARG A 243 -2.80 -1.38 2.09
N HIS A 244 -4.05 -0.99 1.80
CA HIS A 244 -5.23 -1.37 2.58
C HIS A 244 -5.81 -2.70 2.15
N GLY A 245 -5.49 -3.74 2.93
CA GLY A 245 -5.96 -5.09 2.66
C GLY A 245 -5.26 -5.74 1.46
N GLY A 246 -4.25 -5.08 0.89
CA GLY A 246 -3.30 -5.67 -0.03
C GLY A 246 -2.13 -6.30 0.75
N PRO A 247 -1.64 -7.48 0.37
CA PRO A 247 -0.49 -8.10 1.00
C PRO A 247 0.82 -7.34 0.77
N ARG A 248 1.71 -7.27 1.77
CA ARG A 248 3.05 -6.69 1.63
C ARG A 248 3.96 -7.63 0.84
N ARG A 249 3.84 -7.52 -0.49
CA ARG A 249 4.56 -8.39 -1.41
C ARG A 249 6.00 -7.99 -1.52
N LYS A 250 6.86 -8.98 -1.25
CA LYS A 250 8.31 -8.90 -1.37
C LYS A 250 8.80 -9.62 -2.61
N ALA A 251 9.82 -9.04 -3.20
CA ALA A 251 10.63 -9.63 -4.24
C ALA A 251 12.04 -9.87 -3.72
N THR A 252 12.74 -10.83 -4.32
CA THR A 252 14.17 -11.00 -4.04
C THR A 252 15.00 -9.91 -4.71
N LYS A 253 14.50 -9.37 -5.82
CA LYS A 253 15.12 -8.28 -6.58
C LYS A 253 14.08 -7.20 -6.85
N PRO A 254 14.43 -5.91 -6.70
CA PRO A 254 13.51 -4.81 -6.99
C PRO A 254 12.88 -4.88 -8.39
N GLN A 255 13.61 -5.32 -9.41
CA GLN A 255 13.10 -5.43 -10.78
C GLN A 255 11.90 -6.39 -10.92
N ASP A 256 11.79 -7.40 -10.05
CA ASP A 256 10.69 -8.36 -10.12
C ASP A 256 9.34 -7.70 -9.79
N TYR A 257 9.33 -6.59 -9.04
CA TYR A 257 8.10 -5.79 -8.80
C TYR A 257 7.54 -5.16 -10.08
N VAL A 258 8.40 -4.87 -11.05
CA VAL A 258 7.97 -4.38 -12.37
C VAL A 258 7.61 -5.57 -13.25
N ILE A 259 8.52 -6.54 -13.41
CA ILE A 259 8.34 -7.64 -14.37
C ILE A 259 7.09 -8.47 -14.04
N SER A 260 6.87 -8.78 -12.77
CA SER A 260 5.73 -9.64 -12.38
C SER A 260 4.38 -9.00 -12.65
N ILE A 261 4.29 -7.67 -12.71
CA ILE A 261 3.03 -6.95 -12.91
C ILE A 261 2.86 -6.53 -14.37
N TRP A 262 3.91 -5.96 -14.96
CA TRP A 262 3.81 -5.34 -16.28
C TRP A 262 3.70 -6.35 -17.43
N VAL A 263 3.96 -7.65 -17.18
CA VAL A 263 3.63 -8.72 -18.15
C VAL A 263 2.13 -8.81 -18.48
N ASP A 264 1.25 -8.24 -17.64
CA ASP A 264 -0.18 -8.08 -17.94
C ASP A 264 -0.49 -6.89 -18.85
N CYS A 265 0.44 -5.94 -18.98
CA CYS A 265 0.23 -4.76 -19.81
C CYS A 265 0.26 -5.19 -21.30
N PRO A 266 -0.79 -4.87 -22.08
CA PRO A 266 -0.82 -5.19 -23.51
C PRO A 266 0.42 -4.64 -24.24
N GLU A 267 1.04 -5.49 -25.06
CA GLU A 267 2.20 -5.15 -25.91
C GLU A 267 3.50 -4.81 -25.15
N TYR A 268 3.50 -4.86 -23.82
CA TYR A 268 4.73 -4.70 -23.05
C TYR A 268 5.70 -5.85 -23.33
N THR A 269 6.95 -5.49 -23.60
CA THR A 269 8.05 -6.45 -23.78
C THR A 269 9.13 -6.16 -22.76
N ILE A 270 9.50 -7.19 -21.97
CA ILE A 270 10.60 -7.06 -21.02
C ILE A 270 11.90 -6.73 -21.78
N PRO A 271 12.60 -5.62 -21.46
CA PRO A 271 13.82 -5.22 -22.15
C PRO A 271 14.92 -6.30 -22.10
N GLN A 272 15.67 -6.47 -23.18
CA GLN A 272 16.76 -7.46 -23.22
C GLN A 272 17.82 -7.21 -22.14
N ASN A 273 18.05 -5.95 -21.77
CA ASN A 273 19.02 -5.52 -20.76
C ASN A 273 18.41 -5.31 -19.36
N TYR A 274 17.20 -5.81 -19.07
CA TYR A 274 16.50 -5.57 -17.79
C TYR A 274 17.33 -5.85 -16.53
N LYS A 275 18.25 -6.83 -16.59
CA LYS A 275 19.15 -7.18 -15.48
C LYS A 275 20.16 -6.08 -15.10
N ALA A 276 20.46 -5.19 -16.04
CA ALA A 276 21.36 -4.05 -15.85
C ALA A 276 20.61 -2.76 -15.49
N MET A 277 19.27 -2.77 -15.59
CA MET A 277 18.42 -1.64 -15.23
C MET A 277 18.10 -1.72 -13.74
N ASP A 278 18.10 -0.57 -13.06
CA ASP A 278 17.49 -0.47 -11.73
C ASP A 278 15.95 -0.51 -11.83
N CYS A 279 15.28 -0.67 -10.69
CA CYS A 279 13.83 -0.77 -10.65
C CYS A 279 13.14 0.49 -11.20
N PRO A 280 13.52 1.72 -10.81
CA PRO A 280 12.92 2.94 -11.38
C PRO A 280 13.09 3.06 -12.89
N SER A 281 14.26 2.72 -13.44
CA SER A 281 14.50 2.75 -14.88
C SER A 281 13.68 1.70 -15.64
N LEU A 282 13.53 0.50 -15.07
CA LEU A 282 12.72 -0.56 -15.68
C LEU A 282 11.23 -0.18 -15.67
N LEU A 283 10.75 0.44 -14.59
CA LEU A 283 9.39 0.96 -14.54
C LEU A 283 9.17 2.11 -15.52
N GLN A 284 10.13 3.02 -15.64
CA GLN A 284 10.09 4.11 -16.62
C GLN A 284 9.99 3.59 -18.05
N ASP A 285 10.75 2.55 -18.38
CA ASP A 285 10.70 1.89 -19.67
C ASP A 285 9.31 1.27 -19.92
N ALA A 286 8.76 0.55 -18.93
CA ALA A 286 7.43 -0.05 -19.04
C ALA A 286 6.32 1.00 -19.25
N LEU A 287 6.35 2.12 -18.50
CA LEU A 287 5.46 3.27 -18.70
C LEU A 287 5.60 3.88 -20.09
N SER A 288 6.83 3.99 -20.60
CA SER A 288 7.11 4.55 -21.93
C SER A 288 6.58 3.64 -23.03
N GLN A 289 6.80 2.32 -22.92
CA GLN A 289 6.24 1.34 -23.85
C GLN A 289 4.71 1.41 -23.88
N MET A 290 4.05 1.43 -22.72
CA MET A 290 2.60 1.56 -22.64
C MET A 290 2.11 2.85 -23.30
N ASN A 291 2.80 3.97 -23.08
CA ASN A 291 2.47 5.24 -23.70
C ASN A 291 2.62 5.21 -25.23
N ASP A 292 3.70 4.60 -25.73
CA ASP A 292 3.99 4.51 -27.16
C ASP A 292 3.05 3.56 -27.91
N THR A 293 2.64 2.45 -27.28
CA THR A 293 1.78 1.43 -27.90
C THR A 293 0.30 1.76 -27.79
N SER A 294 -0.16 2.09 -26.58
CA SER A 294 -1.58 2.30 -26.31
C SER A 294 -2.02 3.74 -26.51
N GLY A 295 -1.07 4.68 -26.59
CA GLY A 295 -1.38 6.09 -26.52
C GLY A 295 -2.05 6.44 -25.19
N ARG A 296 -1.67 5.79 -24.08
CA ARG A 296 -2.21 6.06 -22.74
C ARG A 296 -1.14 6.12 -21.66
N PHE A 297 -1.39 6.91 -20.61
CA PHE A 297 -0.56 6.95 -19.39
C PHE A 297 -1.41 6.83 -18.10
N LEU A 298 -0.74 6.55 -16.99
CA LEU A 298 -1.33 6.43 -15.66
C LEU A 298 -1.25 7.76 -14.90
N LEU A 299 -2.37 8.18 -14.30
CA LEU A 299 -2.39 9.28 -13.36
C LEU A 299 -1.72 8.89 -12.03
N SER A 300 -1.04 9.85 -11.41
CA SER A 300 -0.21 9.65 -10.23
C SER A 300 -0.27 10.87 -9.31
N THR A 301 -0.06 10.68 -8.00
CA THR A 301 0.12 11.76 -7.03
C THR A 301 1.46 12.51 -7.18
N ALA A 302 2.35 11.97 -8.02
CA ALA A 302 3.72 12.44 -8.24
C ALA A 302 3.99 12.80 -9.72
N PRO A 303 3.23 13.74 -10.33
CA PRO A 303 3.52 14.19 -11.69
C PRO A 303 4.89 14.89 -11.73
N LEU A 304 5.62 14.78 -12.85
CA LEU A 304 6.97 15.33 -12.98
C LEU A 304 7.05 16.84 -12.68
N GLY A 305 6.03 17.60 -13.09
CA GLY A 305 5.95 19.05 -12.82
C GLY A 305 6.04 19.42 -11.34
N LEU A 306 5.64 18.50 -10.45
CA LEU A 306 5.75 18.66 -8.99
C LEU A 306 7.21 18.72 -8.50
N PHE A 307 8.16 18.14 -9.24
CA PHE A 307 9.57 18.05 -8.82
C PHE A 307 10.52 18.87 -9.71
N GLU A 308 10.31 18.96 -11.04
CA GLU A 308 11.29 19.60 -11.92
C GLU A 308 11.17 21.14 -12.05
N SER A 309 12.30 21.84 -12.07
CA SER A 309 12.37 23.28 -12.36
C SER A 309 12.12 23.60 -13.83
N GLU A 310 11.27 24.61 -14.09
CA GLU A 310 10.87 25.36 -15.32
C GLU A 310 10.87 24.72 -16.73
N GLN A 311 11.66 23.68 -17.05
CA GLN A 311 12.00 23.27 -18.41
C GLN A 311 11.20 22.09 -18.98
N SER A 312 10.62 21.20 -18.16
CA SER A 312 9.93 20.00 -18.67
C SER A 312 8.42 20.05 -18.58
N GLY A 313 7.84 20.67 -17.53
CA GLY A 313 6.40 20.80 -17.27
C GLY A 313 5.60 19.65 -17.85
N SER A 314 5.77 18.44 -17.29
CA SER A 314 4.94 17.30 -17.69
C SER A 314 4.08 16.76 -16.54
N ALA A 315 2.81 16.51 -16.85
CA ALA A 315 1.88 15.81 -15.97
C ALA A 315 2.17 14.31 -15.89
N LEU A 316 3.12 13.82 -16.70
CA LEU A 316 3.53 12.43 -16.73
C LEU A 316 4.32 12.05 -15.47
N TRP A 317 4.06 10.85 -15.00
CA TRP A 317 4.83 10.22 -13.96
C TRP A 317 6.20 9.75 -14.50
N GLN A 318 7.31 10.18 -13.89
CA GLN A 318 8.66 9.70 -14.24
C GLN A 318 9.40 9.07 -13.05
N PRO A 319 9.18 7.78 -12.76
CA PRO A 319 9.76 7.12 -11.60
C PRO A 319 11.29 7.12 -11.60
N SER A 320 11.93 7.07 -12.77
CA SER A 320 13.40 7.15 -12.88
C SER A 320 14.01 8.45 -12.32
N ARG A 321 13.18 9.50 -12.15
CA ARG A 321 13.61 10.79 -11.61
C ARG A 321 13.52 10.87 -10.09
N TYR A 322 12.44 10.33 -9.51
CA TYR A 322 12.14 10.58 -8.10
C TYR A 322 11.86 9.32 -7.27
N LEU A 323 11.86 8.11 -7.83
CA LEU A 323 11.90 6.91 -6.99
C LEU A 323 13.35 6.54 -6.66
N PRO A 324 13.68 6.23 -5.40
CA PRO A 324 15.03 5.86 -5.03
C PRO A 324 15.38 4.49 -5.66
N SER A 325 16.53 4.40 -6.30
CA SER A 325 17.02 3.12 -6.85
C SER A 325 17.52 2.15 -5.76
N SER A 326 17.77 2.65 -4.55
CA SER A 326 18.44 1.93 -3.46
C SER A 326 17.52 1.45 -2.34
N HIS A 327 16.29 1.95 -2.26
CA HIS A 327 15.36 1.70 -1.14
C HIS A 327 14.00 1.24 -1.69
N VAL A 328 13.93 -0.04 -2.10
CA VAL A 328 12.70 -0.67 -2.59
C VAL A 328 12.52 -2.00 -1.86
N ASP A 329 11.70 -1.98 -0.82
CA ASP A 329 11.47 -3.12 0.08
C ASP A 329 10.22 -3.92 -0.30
N ASP A 330 9.18 -3.26 -0.82
CA ASP A 330 7.96 -3.89 -1.33
C ASP A 330 7.29 -3.15 -2.50
N LEU A 331 6.15 -3.68 -2.96
CA LEU A 331 5.38 -3.09 -4.07
C LEU A 331 4.88 -1.67 -3.78
N SER A 332 4.61 -1.36 -2.53
CA SER A 332 4.00 -0.09 -2.12
C SER A 332 4.98 1.07 -2.33
N ASP A 333 6.29 0.83 -2.13
CA ASP A 333 7.35 1.82 -2.38
C ASP A 333 7.40 2.28 -3.85
N ILE A 334 6.85 1.49 -4.77
CA ILE A 334 6.85 1.79 -6.20
C ILE A 334 5.53 2.38 -6.66
N TYR A 335 4.41 1.76 -6.26
CA TYR A 335 3.11 2.01 -6.89
C TYR A 335 2.12 2.79 -6.03
N ASN A 336 2.43 3.08 -4.75
CA ASN A 336 1.53 3.81 -3.85
C ASN A 336 0.99 5.12 -4.46
N VAL A 337 1.79 5.80 -5.28
CA VAL A 337 1.40 7.03 -5.99
C VAL A 337 0.21 6.87 -6.95
N LEU A 338 -0.20 5.63 -7.28
CA LEU A 338 -1.32 5.32 -8.17
C LEU A 338 -2.64 5.05 -7.41
N VAL A 339 -2.59 4.76 -6.11
CA VAL A 339 -3.71 4.20 -5.32
C VAL A 339 -4.92 5.12 -5.26
N ASN A 340 -4.70 6.43 -5.20
CA ASN A 340 -5.76 7.42 -4.96
C ASN A 340 -6.55 7.82 -6.22
N THR A 341 -6.61 6.97 -7.25
CA THR A 341 -7.30 7.30 -8.52
C THR A 341 -8.60 6.52 -8.75
N ARG A 342 -8.98 5.64 -7.81
CA ARG A 342 -10.17 4.75 -7.69
C ARG A 342 -10.62 3.92 -8.91
N LEU A 343 -10.25 4.24 -10.13
CA LEU A 343 -10.24 3.37 -11.31
C LEU A 343 -9.12 3.93 -12.18
N GLY A 344 -8.19 3.10 -12.65
CA GLY A 344 -7.01 3.57 -13.38
C GLY A 344 -7.41 4.45 -14.56
N ASN A 345 -7.33 5.76 -14.34
CA ASN A 345 -7.74 6.76 -15.32
C ASN A 345 -6.64 6.81 -16.37
N LEU A 346 -6.76 5.91 -17.34
CA LEU A 346 -5.89 5.82 -18.51
C LEU A 346 -6.11 7.08 -19.36
N MET A 347 -5.15 7.97 -19.31
CA MET A 347 -5.21 9.26 -19.98
C MET A 347 -4.65 9.16 -21.39
N PRO A 348 -5.23 9.82 -22.41
CA PRO A 348 -4.62 9.90 -23.74
C PRO A 348 -3.18 10.42 -23.67
N ALA A 349 -2.28 9.77 -24.39
CA ALA A 349 -0.85 10.09 -24.46
C ALA A 349 -0.65 11.53 -24.89
N SER A 350 -0.29 12.33 -23.91
CA SER A 350 -0.07 13.76 -24.04
C SER A 350 0.84 14.15 -22.89
N GLN A 351 1.84 14.99 -23.15
CA GLN A 351 2.63 15.59 -22.06
C GLN A 351 1.75 16.46 -21.13
N LYS A 352 0.50 16.72 -21.55
CA LYS A 352 -0.46 17.61 -20.91
C LYS A 352 -1.77 16.88 -20.59
N VAL A 353 -2.32 17.07 -19.40
CA VAL A 353 -3.65 16.58 -19.02
C VAL A 353 -4.69 17.64 -19.39
N PRO A 354 -5.66 17.36 -20.26
CA PRO A 354 -6.73 18.32 -20.53
C PRO A 354 -7.63 18.47 -19.30
N ILE A 355 -7.96 19.71 -18.94
CA ILE A 355 -8.81 20.05 -17.77
C ILE A 355 -9.94 21.00 -18.18
N VAL A 356 -11.01 20.99 -17.39
CA VAL A 356 -12.12 21.95 -17.51
C VAL A 356 -11.99 22.96 -16.38
N VAL A 357 -11.71 24.21 -16.73
CA VAL A 357 -11.74 25.35 -15.80
C VAL A 357 -13.17 25.90 -15.78
N ASP A 358 -13.87 25.68 -14.68
CA ASP A 358 -15.21 26.21 -14.43
C ASP A 358 -15.15 27.70 -14.08
N ASN A 359 -16.24 28.43 -14.31
CA ASN A 359 -16.39 29.86 -14.00
C ASN A 359 -16.70 30.14 -12.53
N THR A 360 -16.61 29.13 -11.66
CA THR A 360 -16.75 29.28 -10.22
C THR A 360 -15.65 30.17 -9.66
N GLN A 361 -16.04 31.12 -8.80
CA GLN A 361 -15.12 32.00 -8.07
C GLN A 361 -14.64 31.29 -6.80
N THR A 362 -13.94 30.16 -6.96
CA THR A 362 -13.25 29.50 -5.85
C THR A 362 -11.82 30.04 -5.76
N LEU A 363 -11.38 30.35 -4.54
CA LEU A 363 -10.00 30.73 -4.30
C LEU A 363 -9.13 29.49 -4.28
N PRO A 364 -7.95 29.50 -4.93
CA PRO A 364 -6.99 28.42 -4.82
C PRO A 364 -6.52 28.19 -3.38
N LEU A 365 -6.08 26.97 -3.06
CA LEU A 365 -5.59 26.59 -1.73
C LEU A 365 -4.35 27.37 -1.29
N SER A 366 -3.59 27.86 -2.27
CA SER A 366 -2.44 28.74 -2.07
C SER A 366 -2.83 30.14 -1.59
N ALA A 367 -4.11 30.55 -1.68
CA ALA A 367 -4.58 31.81 -1.13
C ALA A 367 -4.52 31.79 0.41
N GLY A 368 -3.64 32.60 0.99
CA GLY A 368 -3.50 32.69 2.45
C GLY A 368 -2.76 31.52 3.09
N VAL A 369 -2.01 30.75 2.30
CA VAL A 369 -1.21 29.63 2.80
C VAL A 369 -0.05 30.11 3.68
N LYS A 370 0.29 29.31 4.71
CA LYS A 370 1.46 29.52 5.58
C LYS A 370 2.46 28.39 5.42
N THR A 371 3.75 28.74 5.40
CA THR A 371 4.83 27.75 5.61
C THR A 371 4.77 27.22 7.03
N PHE A 372 5.41 26.08 7.31
CA PHE A 372 5.51 25.57 8.68
C PHE A 372 6.10 26.60 9.67
N GLU A 373 7.14 27.35 9.27
CA GLU A 373 7.74 28.38 10.11
C GLU A 373 6.77 29.54 10.40
N ALA A 374 6.05 30.01 9.38
CA ALA A 374 5.06 31.07 9.54
C ALA A 374 3.88 30.63 10.42
N LEU A 375 3.40 29.40 10.22
CA LEU A 375 2.35 28.81 11.05
C LEU A 375 2.81 28.68 12.51
N TRP A 376 4.01 28.15 12.74
CA TRP A 376 4.57 28.00 14.08
C TRP A 376 4.65 29.33 14.83
N LYS A 377 5.14 30.38 14.16
CA LYS A 377 5.24 31.74 14.72
C LYS A 377 3.88 32.38 15.01
N SER A 378 2.81 31.89 14.38
CA SER A 378 1.45 32.40 14.61
C SER A 378 0.81 31.88 15.89
N PHE A 379 1.33 30.81 16.50
CA PHE A 379 0.81 30.29 17.76
C PHE A 379 1.29 31.09 18.98
N PRO A 380 0.53 31.03 20.10
CA PRO A 380 0.92 31.69 21.34
C PRO A 380 2.31 31.25 21.81
N GLN A 381 3.20 32.20 22.11
CA GLN A 381 4.59 31.93 22.51
C GLN A 381 4.71 31.05 23.77
N GLN A 382 3.69 31.04 24.63
CA GLN A 382 3.68 30.27 25.87
C GLN A 382 3.40 28.78 25.66
N SER A 383 2.79 28.40 24.52
CA SER A 383 2.37 27.01 24.23
C SER A 383 2.30 26.67 22.73
N PRO A 384 3.33 27.02 21.92
CA PRO A 384 3.24 26.87 20.47
C PRO A 384 3.15 25.41 20.03
N SER A 385 3.83 24.50 20.73
CA SER A 385 3.78 23.07 20.45
C SER A 385 2.37 22.51 20.63
N SER A 386 1.73 22.77 21.76
CA SER A 386 0.39 22.23 22.05
C SER A 386 -0.65 22.75 21.05
N SER A 387 -0.60 24.04 20.72
CA SER A 387 -1.50 24.63 19.72
C SER A 387 -1.27 24.06 18.32
N PHE A 388 -0.01 23.81 17.93
CA PHE A 388 0.29 23.13 16.67
C PHE A 388 -0.26 21.71 16.65
N MET A 389 -0.06 20.95 17.72
CA MET A 389 -0.58 19.58 17.82
C MET A 389 -2.10 19.56 17.73
N GLU A 390 -2.80 20.46 18.41
CA GLU A 390 -4.27 20.56 18.32
C GLU A 390 -4.72 20.93 16.91
N TYR A 391 -4.05 21.91 16.30
CA TYR A 391 -4.33 22.31 14.92
C TYR A 391 -4.12 21.15 13.93
N PHE A 392 -2.99 20.45 14.00
CA PHE A 392 -2.69 19.32 13.12
C PHE A 392 -3.60 18.11 13.39
N ASN A 393 -3.94 17.84 14.65
CA ASN A 393 -4.86 16.76 14.99
C ASN A 393 -6.23 17.00 14.34
N ALA A 394 -6.78 18.22 14.45
CA ALA A 394 -8.02 18.60 13.80
C ALA A 394 -7.96 18.43 12.26
N ILE A 395 -6.76 18.56 11.67
CA ILE A 395 -6.53 18.25 10.26
C ILE A 395 -6.56 16.75 9.99
N SER A 396 -5.85 15.96 10.78
CA SER A 396 -5.73 14.52 10.59
C SER A 396 -7.02 13.75 10.87
N GLU A 397 -7.88 14.27 11.75
CA GLU A 397 -9.11 13.60 12.22
C GLU A 397 -10.07 13.27 11.07
N ASN A 398 -10.03 14.03 9.99
CA ASN A 398 -10.99 13.91 8.91
C ASN A 398 -10.45 13.16 7.68
N TRP A 399 -9.16 12.78 7.67
CA TRP A 399 -8.59 12.02 6.56
C TRP A 399 -9.39 10.74 6.26
N ALA A 400 -9.45 10.39 4.98
CA ALA A 400 -10.14 9.21 4.48
C ALA A 400 -9.59 7.92 5.12
N GLU A 401 -10.42 6.88 5.27
CA GLU A 401 -10.01 5.59 5.86
C GLU A 401 -8.80 4.98 5.12
N VAL A 402 -8.76 5.16 3.79
CA VAL A 402 -7.64 4.73 2.96
C VAL A 402 -6.36 5.52 3.24
N THR A 403 -6.44 6.81 3.58
CA THR A 403 -5.25 7.54 4.03
C THR A 403 -4.85 7.09 5.44
N VAL A 404 -5.83 6.95 6.33
CA VAL A 404 -5.64 6.62 7.75
C VAL A 404 -4.92 5.29 7.93
N GLY A 405 -5.40 4.22 7.29
CA GLY A 405 -4.75 2.91 7.45
C GLY A 405 -3.31 2.86 6.92
N GLY A 406 -2.94 3.68 5.94
CA GLY A 406 -1.59 3.65 5.34
C GLY A 406 -0.58 4.34 6.24
N ILE A 407 -1.05 5.36 6.94
CA ILE A 407 -0.33 6.03 8.01
C ILE A 407 -0.22 5.11 9.23
N MET A 408 -1.30 4.42 9.60
CA MET A 408 -1.26 3.42 10.68
C MET A 408 -0.24 2.32 10.39
N ASP A 409 -0.21 1.82 9.16
CA ASP A 409 0.76 0.80 8.74
C ASP A 409 2.19 1.29 8.85
N SER A 410 2.46 2.53 8.44
CA SER A 410 3.79 3.15 8.54
C SER A 410 4.21 3.38 9.99
N ILE A 411 3.28 3.84 10.84
CA ILE A 411 3.50 3.97 12.29
C ILE A 411 3.73 2.59 12.92
N ASN A 412 2.99 1.56 12.51
CA ASN A 412 3.14 0.20 13.02
C ASN A 412 4.47 -0.44 12.59
N GLU A 413 4.95 -0.15 11.39
CA GLU A 413 6.30 -0.55 10.95
C GLU A 413 7.38 0.10 11.81
N LEU A 414 7.25 1.41 12.05
CA LEU A 414 8.13 2.11 12.98
C LEU A 414 8.03 1.50 14.38
N LEU A 415 6.84 1.11 14.85
CA LEU A 415 6.61 0.46 16.15
C LEU A 415 7.09 -0.99 16.22
N SER A 416 7.33 -1.68 15.09
CA SER A 416 7.62 -3.11 15.09
C SER A 416 8.86 -3.45 15.93
N PRO A 417 10.01 -2.74 15.81
CA PRO A 417 11.15 -2.91 16.71
C PRO A 417 10.88 -2.53 18.18
N TYR A 418 9.83 -1.75 18.46
CA TYR A 418 9.47 -1.29 19.82
C TYR A 418 8.62 -2.30 20.59
N SER A 419 7.86 -3.14 19.89
CA SER A 419 7.13 -4.27 20.49
C SER A 419 8.06 -5.28 21.20
N GLU A 420 9.36 -5.12 20.96
CA GLU A 420 10.48 -5.95 21.40
C GLU A 420 11.20 -5.35 22.63
N ALA A 421 10.69 -4.25 23.20
CA ALA A 421 11.27 -3.59 24.36
C ALA A 421 11.33 -4.53 25.59
N GLU A 422 12.53 -4.67 26.15
CA GLU A 422 12.79 -5.53 27.31
C GLU A 422 12.34 -4.83 28.60
N ARG A 423 11.77 -5.56 29.56
CA ARG A 423 11.62 -5.02 30.92
C ARG A 423 12.89 -5.35 31.69
N ASP A 424 13.53 -4.33 32.26
CA ASP A 424 14.66 -4.53 33.16
C ASP A 424 14.23 -5.28 34.43
N SER A 425 15.21 -5.63 35.28
CA SER A 425 14.98 -6.32 36.55
C SER A 425 14.07 -5.56 37.53
N ASN A 426 13.77 -4.28 37.26
CA ASN A 426 12.87 -3.43 38.04
C ASN A 426 11.53 -3.18 37.34
N GLY A 427 11.24 -3.85 36.22
CA GLY A 427 10.00 -3.75 35.45
C GLY A 427 9.91 -2.55 34.50
N LYS A 428 11.00 -1.78 34.32
CA LYS A 428 11.08 -0.60 33.46
C LYS A 428 11.47 -1.01 32.03
N LEU A 429 10.77 -0.48 31.03
CA LEU A 429 11.06 -0.75 29.62
C LEU A 429 12.42 -0.18 29.21
N HIS A 430 13.25 -1.03 28.64
CA HIS A 430 14.54 -0.76 28.03
C HIS A 430 14.38 -0.87 26.52
N PHE A 431 14.64 0.24 25.83
CA PHE A 431 14.44 0.37 24.38
C PHE A 431 15.74 0.04 23.65
N VAL A 432 15.67 -0.76 22.59
CA VAL A 432 16.82 -1.11 21.71
C VAL A 432 16.99 -0.09 20.58
N VAL A 433 16.14 0.94 20.52
CA VAL A 433 16.04 1.91 19.42
C VAL A 433 16.75 3.23 19.80
N PRO A 434 17.42 3.94 18.86
CA PRO A 434 18.01 5.25 19.13
C PRO A 434 17.01 6.25 19.74
N PRO A 435 17.40 7.07 20.73
CA PRO A 435 16.51 8.05 21.36
C PRO A 435 15.83 9.02 20.38
N SER A 436 16.48 9.34 19.26
CA SER A 436 15.91 10.18 18.19
C SER A 436 14.66 9.58 17.57
N ASP A 437 14.65 8.25 17.40
CA ASP A 437 13.55 7.55 16.76
C ASP A 437 12.37 7.43 17.72
N VAL A 438 12.66 7.27 19.02
CA VAL A 438 11.63 7.29 20.08
C VAL A 438 10.89 8.63 20.08
N VAL A 439 11.63 9.73 19.96
CA VAL A 439 11.06 11.09 19.90
C VAL A 439 10.26 11.29 18.61
N ARG A 440 10.81 10.88 17.46
CA ARG A 440 10.13 10.92 16.16
C ARG A 440 8.81 10.15 16.21
N MET A 441 8.84 8.91 16.70
CA MET A 441 7.67 8.05 16.82
C MET A 441 6.59 8.64 17.75
N PHE A 442 7.00 9.17 18.90
CA PHE A 442 6.09 9.81 19.82
C PHE A 442 5.43 11.04 19.19
N VAL A 443 6.19 11.86 18.46
CA VAL A 443 5.63 13.00 17.69
C VAL A 443 4.59 12.53 16.68
N LEU A 444 4.89 11.49 15.88
CA LEU A 444 3.97 10.96 14.87
C LEU A 444 2.65 10.51 15.51
N LEU A 445 2.70 9.75 16.61
CA LEU A 445 1.51 9.29 17.32
C LEU A 445 0.69 10.44 17.93
N GLN A 446 1.36 11.49 18.39
CA GLN A 446 0.69 12.64 19.00
C GLN A 446 0.10 13.60 17.97
N LEU A 447 0.68 13.64 16.76
CA LEU A 447 0.10 14.32 15.59
C LEU A 447 -1.04 13.51 14.96
N PHE A 448 -1.05 12.20 15.16
CA PHE A 448 -2.04 11.27 14.62
C PHE A 448 -2.92 10.65 15.72
N ARG A 449 -3.64 11.49 16.49
CA ARG A 449 -4.48 11.08 17.65
C ARG A 449 -5.66 10.15 17.34
N ARG A 450 -5.80 9.66 16.10
CA ARG A 450 -6.80 8.64 15.70
C ARG A 450 -6.37 7.22 16.08
N PHE A 451 -5.29 7.03 16.85
CA PHE A 451 -4.80 5.74 17.34
C PHE A 451 -5.50 5.32 18.64
N PRO A 452 -6.52 4.44 18.62
CA PRO A 452 -7.07 3.90 19.86
C PRO A 452 -6.06 2.93 20.48
N GLY A 453 -5.55 3.25 21.67
CA GLY A 453 -4.91 2.24 22.53
C GLY A 453 -3.44 2.44 22.89
N VAL A 454 -2.82 3.57 22.52
CA VAL A 454 -1.49 3.93 23.00
C VAL A 454 -1.58 5.19 23.84
N ALA A 455 -1.46 5.02 25.16
CA ALA A 455 -1.46 6.14 26.09
C ALA A 455 -0.09 6.81 26.08
N ALA A 456 -0.05 8.14 26.27
CA ALA A 456 1.23 8.86 26.41
C ALA A 456 2.11 8.26 27.53
N SER A 457 1.50 7.66 28.55
CA SER A 457 2.17 6.94 29.64
C SER A 457 2.96 5.70 29.20
N ASP A 458 2.70 5.17 28.01
CA ASP A 458 3.38 3.97 27.50
C ASP A 458 4.79 4.27 26.96
N PHE A 459 5.14 5.56 26.85
CA PHE A 459 6.44 6.04 26.37
C PHE A 459 7.40 6.40 27.52
N PRO A 460 8.72 6.20 27.32
CA PRO A 460 9.72 6.58 28.31
C PRO A 460 9.70 8.09 28.55
N GLN A 461 10.04 8.53 29.77
CA GLN A 461 10.11 9.96 30.16
C GLN A 461 10.93 10.83 29.18
N ALA A 462 11.91 10.26 28.48
CA ALA A 462 12.68 10.94 27.45
C ALA A 462 11.85 11.41 26.25
N ALA A 463 10.74 10.73 25.93
CA ALA A 463 9.80 11.13 24.88
C ALA A 463 8.91 12.31 25.29
N HIS A 464 8.78 12.58 26.60
CA HIS A 464 7.96 13.65 27.16
C HIS A 464 8.69 15.00 27.24
N GLN A 465 9.85 15.13 26.59
CA GLN A 465 10.49 16.44 26.45
C GLN A 465 9.61 17.37 25.60
N PRO A 466 9.59 18.69 25.89
CA PRO A 466 8.83 19.64 25.09
C PRO A 466 9.25 19.53 23.63
N TYR A 467 8.27 19.36 22.75
CA TYR A 467 8.51 19.25 21.33
C TYR A 467 9.17 20.51 20.81
N ASP A 468 10.38 20.38 20.28
CA ASP A 468 11.01 21.47 19.55
C ASP A 468 10.42 21.59 18.14
N PHE A 469 10.65 22.77 17.54
CA PHE A 469 10.23 23.08 16.18
C PHE A 469 10.68 22.03 15.15
N LYS A 470 11.89 21.50 15.32
CA LYS A 470 12.53 20.60 14.34
C LYS A 470 11.85 19.23 14.33
N ASN A 471 11.60 18.66 15.50
CA ASN A 471 10.98 17.34 15.62
C ASN A 471 9.52 17.36 15.12
N LEU A 472 8.78 18.42 15.42
CA LEU A 472 7.42 18.60 14.90
C LEU A 472 7.41 18.79 13.39
N HIS A 473 8.35 19.56 12.84
CA HIS A 473 8.47 19.72 11.39
C HIS A 473 8.69 18.36 10.72
N VAL A 474 9.66 17.58 11.20
CA VAL A 474 9.98 16.26 10.62
C VAL A 474 8.77 15.32 10.73
N GLY A 475 8.15 15.22 11.90
CA GLY A 475 6.99 14.33 12.08
C GLY A 475 5.78 14.73 11.23
N ALA A 476 5.47 16.03 11.15
CA ALA A 476 4.37 16.51 10.31
C ALA A 476 4.67 16.28 8.81
N TYR A 477 5.91 16.51 8.39
CA TYR A 477 6.35 16.29 7.02
C TYR A 477 6.24 14.81 6.61
N GLU A 478 6.67 13.91 7.48
CA GLU A 478 6.57 12.46 7.28
C GLU A 478 5.12 11.98 7.18
N LEU A 479 4.25 12.42 8.09
CA LEU A 479 2.82 12.09 8.03
C LEU A 479 2.19 12.56 6.74
N VAL A 480 2.50 13.78 6.31
CA VAL A 480 1.91 14.38 5.10
C VAL A 480 2.45 13.72 3.83
N SER A 481 3.74 13.40 3.79
CA SER A 481 4.33 12.65 2.66
C SER A 481 3.68 11.27 2.53
N THR A 482 3.50 10.57 3.66
CA THR A 482 2.80 9.27 3.71
C THR A 482 1.35 9.39 3.26
N ALA A 483 0.64 10.43 3.72
CA ALA A 483 -0.75 10.70 3.35
C ALA A 483 -0.92 11.00 1.85
N LEU A 484 0.11 11.59 1.23
CA LEU A 484 0.19 11.90 -0.19
C LEU A 484 0.74 10.75 -1.05
N TYR A 485 1.12 9.64 -0.42
CA TYR A 485 1.76 8.49 -1.07
C TYR A 485 3.09 8.85 -1.76
N LEU A 486 3.81 9.85 -1.25
CA LEU A 486 5.10 10.30 -1.77
C LEU A 486 6.26 9.75 -0.95
N ASP A 487 7.38 9.47 -1.63
CA ASP A 487 8.62 9.08 -0.98
C ASP A 487 9.19 10.26 -0.15
N LEU A 488 9.45 10.01 1.13
CA LEU A 488 9.86 11.02 2.10
C LEU A 488 11.22 11.64 1.77
N ASP A 489 12.21 10.79 1.48
CA ASP A 489 13.59 11.21 1.26
C ASP A 489 13.68 12.02 -0.04
N MET A 490 12.95 11.60 -1.07
CA MET A 490 12.88 12.29 -2.35
C MET A 490 12.16 13.63 -2.25
N CYS A 491 11.08 13.72 -1.47
CA CYS A 491 10.46 15.02 -1.18
C CYS A 491 11.45 15.97 -0.50
N PHE A 492 12.28 15.46 0.41
CA PHE A 492 13.29 16.25 1.10
C PHE A 492 14.41 16.71 0.15
N ASP A 493 14.93 15.81 -0.69
CA ASP A 493 16.02 16.07 -1.62
C ASP A 493 15.63 17.04 -2.74
N GLU A 494 14.39 16.93 -3.26
CA GLU A 494 13.82 17.87 -4.24
C GLU A 494 13.38 19.21 -3.60
N GLY A 495 13.57 19.36 -2.28
CA GLY A 495 13.28 20.58 -1.57
C GLY A 495 11.79 20.90 -1.55
N MET A 496 10.93 19.90 -1.37
CA MET A 496 9.51 20.13 -1.09
C MET A 496 9.35 20.72 0.31
N GLN A 497 8.45 21.68 0.47
CA GLN A 497 8.16 22.36 1.73
C GLN A 497 6.73 22.10 2.19
N LEU A 498 6.57 21.94 3.51
CA LEU A 498 5.28 21.73 4.16
C LEU A 498 4.48 23.03 4.21
N MET A 499 3.25 22.95 3.70
CA MET A 499 2.35 24.09 3.55
C MET A 499 1.02 23.82 4.23
N PHE A 500 0.48 24.86 4.87
CA PHE A 500 -0.79 24.83 5.57
C PHE A 500 -1.71 25.88 5.00
N SER A 501 -2.82 25.44 4.43
CA SER A 501 -3.91 26.34 4.05
C SER A 501 -4.83 26.48 5.26
N GLY A 502 -4.86 27.67 5.84
CA GLY A 502 -5.74 28.03 6.94
C GLY A 502 -6.44 29.33 6.57
N THR A 503 -7.74 29.27 6.33
CA THR A 503 -8.48 30.44 5.84
C THR A 503 -8.75 31.45 6.93
N GLU A 504 -7.78 32.31 7.15
CA GLU A 504 -8.03 33.65 7.64
C GLU A 504 -8.86 34.41 6.58
N GLY A 505 -10.19 34.34 6.66
CA GLY A 505 -11.09 35.26 5.94
C GLY A 505 -12.30 34.66 5.21
N HIS A 506 -12.38 33.35 5.03
CA HIS A 506 -13.53 32.72 4.36
C HIS A 506 -14.17 31.64 5.21
N ALA A 507 -15.40 31.91 5.64
CA ALA A 507 -16.20 31.09 6.56
C ALA A 507 -16.59 29.69 6.03
N ARG A 508 -16.02 29.23 4.91
CA ARG A 508 -16.37 27.95 4.25
C ARG A 508 -15.17 27.08 3.89
N SER A 509 -13.95 27.58 4.02
CA SER A 509 -12.79 26.82 3.56
C SER A 509 -12.28 25.93 4.68
N VAL A 510 -12.33 24.63 4.44
CA VAL A 510 -11.80 23.61 5.33
C VAL A 510 -10.27 23.70 5.29
N PRO A 511 -9.55 23.62 6.43
CA PRO A 511 -8.09 23.66 6.42
C PRO A 511 -7.50 22.60 5.48
N ARG A 512 -6.24 22.74 5.08
CA ARG A 512 -5.55 21.73 4.27
C ARG A 512 -4.07 21.70 4.61
N VAL A 513 -3.44 20.55 4.36
CA VAL A 513 -2.00 20.39 4.46
C VAL A 513 -1.48 19.71 3.20
N GLY A 514 -0.32 20.14 2.75
CA GLY A 514 0.27 19.66 1.50
C GLY A 514 1.75 19.98 1.40
N LEU A 515 2.32 19.57 0.27
CA LEU A 515 3.71 19.81 -0.09
C LEU A 515 3.74 20.68 -1.35
N CYS A 516 4.54 21.74 -1.31
CA CYS A 516 4.83 22.58 -2.47
C CYS A 516 6.32 22.62 -2.73
N ARG A 517 6.73 22.93 -3.96
CA ARG A 517 8.14 23.16 -4.26
C ARG A 517 8.68 24.38 -3.51
N ARG A 518 9.86 24.28 -2.91
CA ARG A 518 10.55 25.43 -2.27
C ARG A 518 10.96 26.52 -3.26
N SER A 519 11.20 26.16 -4.53
CA SER A 519 11.55 27.14 -5.57
C SER A 519 10.40 28.11 -5.90
N VAL A 520 9.17 27.80 -5.47
CA VAL A 520 7.99 28.60 -5.76
C VAL A 520 7.88 29.68 -4.70
N ASP A 521 7.83 30.93 -5.14
CA ASP A 521 7.51 32.06 -4.29
C ASP A 521 6.03 32.00 -3.90
N ILE A 522 5.79 31.52 -2.68
CA ILE A 522 4.46 31.30 -2.15
C ILE A 522 3.71 32.61 -1.90
N GLU A 523 4.39 33.68 -1.49
CA GLU A 523 3.75 34.98 -1.29
C GLU A 523 3.22 35.49 -2.62
N ARG A 524 4.06 35.40 -3.67
CA ARG A 524 3.64 35.69 -5.04
C ARG A 524 2.50 34.80 -5.51
N MET A 525 2.52 33.49 -5.20
CA MET A 525 1.41 32.60 -5.57
C MET A 525 0.12 32.95 -4.85
N SER A 526 0.19 33.29 -3.56
CA SER A 526 -0.95 33.74 -2.76
C SER A 526 -1.56 35.02 -3.33
N GLU A 527 -0.73 36.01 -3.69
CA GLU A 527 -1.19 37.24 -4.37
C GLU A 527 -1.89 36.95 -5.71
N LYS A 528 -1.30 36.07 -6.53
CA LYS A 528 -1.89 35.62 -7.80
C LYS A 528 -3.22 34.88 -7.58
N ALA A 529 -3.28 34.01 -6.56
CA ALA A 529 -4.45 33.23 -6.20
C ALA A 529 -5.60 34.13 -5.70
N MET A 530 -5.28 35.23 -5.01
CA MET A 530 -6.26 36.24 -4.60
C MET A 530 -6.78 37.10 -5.76
N ASN A 531 -6.08 37.16 -6.89
CA ASN A 531 -6.50 37.90 -8.08
C ASN A 531 -7.43 37.06 -8.98
N GLN A 532 -8.74 37.21 -8.77
CA GLN A 532 -9.78 36.42 -9.45
C GLN A 532 -9.92 36.72 -10.96
N ASN A 533 -9.36 37.83 -11.47
CA ASN A 533 -9.64 38.28 -12.84
C ASN A 533 -8.91 37.47 -13.92
N GLU A 534 -7.82 36.77 -13.59
CA GLU A 534 -6.97 36.08 -14.57
C GLU A 534 -6.77 34.58 -14.30
N LYS A 535 -7.33 34.05 -13.20
CA LYS A 535 -7.18 32.64 -12.78
C LYS A 535 -5.74 32.13 -12.97
N GLN A 536 -4.77 32.91 -12.50
CA GLN A 536 -3.36 32.61 -12.68
C GLN A 536 -2.89 31.43 -11.85
N VAL A 537 -3.65 31.06 -10.84
CA VAL A 537 -3.44 29.87 -10.01
C VAL A 537 -4.78 29.14 -9.89
N LEU A 538 -4.72 27.82 -9.92
CA LEU A 538 -5.88 26.93 -9.80
C LEU A 538 -5.60 25.81 -8.82
N THR A 539 -6.62 25.47 -8.03
CA THR A 539 -6.73 24.13 -7.45
C THR A 539 -7.42 23.23 -8.46
N ILE A 540 -6.78 22.12 -8.79
CA ILE A 540 -7.26 21.14 -9.75
C ILE A 540 -7.61 19.86 -9.01
N ARG A 541 -8.86 19.41 -9.22
CA ARG A 541 -9.34 18.12 -8.73
C ARG A 541 -9.13 17.05 -9.80
N MET A 542 -8.42 15.98 -9.44
CA MET A 542 -8.03 14.93 -10.39
C MET A 542 -8.99 13.74 -10.44
N ASP A 543 -9.93 13.64 -9.50
CA ASP A 543 -10.95 12.60 -9.49
C ASP A 543 -12.37 13.20 -9.62
N SER A 544 -13.26 12.41 -10.19
CA SER A 544 -14.70 12.59 -10.20
C SER A 544 -15.34 12.35 -8.82
N ASP A 545 -14.73 11.49 -7.97
CA ASP A 545 -15.21 11.25 -6.61
C ASP A 545 -14.80 12.40 -5.68
N VAL A 546 -15.80 13.21 -5.32
CA VAL A 546 -15.65 14.41 -4.47
C VAL A 546 -15.08 14.06 -3.10
N THR A 547 -15.20 12.81 -2.65
CA THR A 547 -14.94 12.44 -1.26
C THR A 547 -13.48 12.17 -0.92
N GLU A 548 -12.64 11.82 -1.90
CA GLU A 548 -11.23 11.40 -1.67
C GLU A 548 -10.23 12.07 -2.64
N SER A 549 -10.69 13.06 -3.39
CA SER A 549 -9.91 13.64 -4.49
C SER A 549 -8.57 14.23 -4.05
N LEU A 550 -7.50 13.78 -4.71
CA LEU A 550 -6.22 14.48 -4.73
C LEU A 550 -6.39 15.89 -5.32
N LEU A 551 -5.75 16.87 -4.66
CA LEU A 551 -5.79 18.27 -5.09
C LEU A 551 -4.39 18.73 -5.50
N PHE A 552 -4.26 19.19 -6.73
CA PHE A 552 -3.05 19.86 -7.20
C PHE A 552 -3.23 21.37 -7.21
N GLU A 553 -2.18 22.09 -6.83
CA GLU A 553 -2.06 23.51 -7.08
C GLU A 553 -1.20 23.72 -8.31
N ALA A 554 -1.71 24.52 -9.25
CA ALA A 554 -1.03 24.78 -10.51
C ALA A 554 -1.05 26.26 -10.90
N GLU A 555 0.07 26.77 -11.42
CA GLU A 555 0.20 28.14 -11.90
C GLU A 555 0.13 28.20 -13.43
N MET A 556 -0.52 29.23 -13.97
CA MET A 556 -0.55 29.44 -15.42
C MET A 556 0.86 29.81 -15.92
N VAL A 557 1.38 29.01 -16.86
CA VAL A 557 2.72 29.18 -17.45
C VAL A 557 2.69 29.62 -18.91
N GLY A 558 1.54 29.54 -19.57
CA GLY A 558 1.42 29.93 -20.97
C GLY A 558 0.02 29.72 -21.54
N LYS A 559 -0.08 29.88 -22.86
CA LYS A 559 -1.26 29.51 -23.65
C LYS A 559 -0.81 28.80 -24.92
N VAL A 560 -1.46 27.69 -25.26
CA VAL A 560 -1.27 26.97 -26.52
C VAL A 560 -2.61 26.92 -27.23
N ASP A 561 -2.63 27.38 -28.49
CA ASP A 561 -3.83 27.49 -29.32
C ASP A 561 -4.99 28.27 -28.66
N GLY A 562 -4.64 29.22 -27.79
CA GLY A 562 -5.59 30.06 -27.05
C GLY A 562 -6.03 29.50 -25.70
N SER A 563 -5.76 28.21 -25.43
CA SER A 563 -6.06 27.55 -24.15
C SER A 563 -4.92 27.73 -23.14
N PRO A 564 -5.19 28.12 -21.89
CA PRO A 564 -4.18 28.25 -20.85
C PRO A 564 -3.54 26.90 -20.46
N GLU A 565 -2.25 26.98 -20.13
CA GLU A 565 -1.46 25.87 -19.60
C GLU A 565 -1.07 26.14 -18.16
N TYR A 566 -1.28 25.15 -17.29
CA TYR A 566 -1.11 25.23 -15.85
C TYR A 566 -0.07 24.24 -15.39
N ARG A 567 0.96 24.68 -14.67
CA ARG A 567 2.02 23.82 -14.15
C ARG A 567 1.80 23.47 -12.70
N VAL A 568 1.79 22.18 -12.36
CA VAL A 568 1.71 21.73 -10.95
C VAL A 568 2.91 22.24 -10.16
N PHE A 569 2.64 22.81 -8.99
CA PHE A 569 3.67 23.25 -8.06
C PHE A 569 3.45 22.81 -6.61
N GLY A 570 2.26 22.28 -6.32
CA GLY A 570 1.92 21.73 -5.02
C GLY A 570 0.87 20.63 -5.09
N VAL A 571 0.85 19.79 -4.07
CA VAL A 571 -0.09 18.68 -3.92
C VAL A 571 -0.59 18.65 -2.47
N TRP A 572 -1.88 18.34 -2.30
CA TRP A 572 -2.57 18.54 -1.03
C TRP A 572 -3.47 17.36 -0.69
N VAL A 573 -3.59 17.10 0.62
CA VAL A 573 -4.53 16.13 1.18
C VAL A 573 -5.78 16.88 1.66
N PRO A 574 -6.98 16.54 1.16
CA PRO A 574 -8.21 17.07 1.72
C PRO A 574 -8.42 16.56 3.15
N ILE A 575 -8.89 17.46 4.02
CA ILE A 575 -9.30 17.14 5.39
C ILE A 575 -10.68 16.50 5.36
N GLU A 576 -11.66 17.01 4.61
CA GLU A 576 -13.01 16.40 4.54
C GLU A 576 -13.46 16.20 3.10
N PRO A 577 -14.36 15.21 2.84
CA PRO A 577 -15.18 15.16 1.64
C PRO A 577 -16.13 16.36 1.68
N GLY A 578 -15.70 17.50 1.18
CA GLY A 578 -16.56 18.68 1.17
C GLY A 578 -17.55 18.63 0.01
N ASP A 579 -18.35 19.68 -0.10
CA ASP A 579 -19.29 19.82 -1.20
C ASP A 579 -18.57 20.14 -2.52
N GLU A 580 -19.14 19.75 -3.67
CA GLU A 580 -18.56 19.96 -5.01
C GLU A 580 -18.05 21.39 -5.28
N GLY A 581 -18.59 22.39 -4.58
CA GLY A 581 -18.21 23.80 -4.69
C GLY A 581 -16.92 24.21 -3.97
N ASP A 582 -16.31 23.35 -3.14
CA ASP A 582 -15.16 23.70 -2.28
C ASP A 582 -13.79 23.23 -2.80
N PHE A 583 -13.73 22.43 -3.88
CA PHE A 583 -12.51 21.67 -4.27
C PHE A 583 -11.73 22.22 -5.46
N GLY A 584 -12.09 23.39 -5.97
CA GLY A 584 -11.30 24.09 -6.98
C GLY A 584 -12.10 24.57 -8.17
N ALA A 585 -11.48 25.47 -8.94
CA ALA A 585 -12.05 26.06 -10.15
C ALA A 585 -11.86 25.16 -11.38
N ALA A 586 -11.25 23.98 -11.24
CA ALA A 586 -11.06 23.04 -12.33
C ALA A 586 -11.16 21.58 -11.91
N ALA A 587 -11.80 20.77 -12.75
CA ALA A 587 -11.85 19.33 -12.61
C ALA A 587 -11.39 18.66 -13.91
N TRP A 588 -10.72 17.53 -13.76
CA TRP A 588 -10.50 16.62 -14.87
C TRP A 588 -11.81 15.92 -15.27
N TYR A 589 -12.05 15.79 -16.57
CA TYR A 589 -13.16 14.99 -17.12
C TYR A 589 -12.63 14.04 -18.19
N PRO A 590 -12.83 12.71 -18.05
CA PRO A 590 -12.26 11.74 -18.97
C PRO A 590 -12.71 11.93 -20.42
N GLU A 591 -13.98 12.24 -20.70
CA GLU A 591 -14.51 12.43 -22.07
C GLU A 591 -15.78 13.32 -22.07
N GLY A 592 -16.03 14.08 -23.16
CA GLY A 592 -17.35 14.64 -23.47
C GLY A 592 -17.70 16.07 -23.01
N ARG A 593 -16.78 16.82 -22.40
CA ARG A 593 -16.93 18.27 -22.13
C ARG A 593 -15.95 19.10 -22.96
N ASP A 594 -16.31 20.35 -23.23
CA ASP A 594 -15.43 21.33 -23.89
C ASP A 594 -14.23 21.65 -22.99
N MET A 595 -13.14 20.90 -23.18
CA MET A 595 -11.86 21.13 -22.54
C MET A 595 -11.35 22.52 -22.93
N ASN A 596 -11.00 23.33 -21.94
CA ASN A 596 -10.61 24.72 -22.18
C ASN A 596 -9.22 25.08 -21.66
N ALA A 597 -8.52 24.16 -20.99
CA ALA A 597 -7.16 24.35 -20.49
C ALA A 597 -6.38 23.02 -20.42
N TYR A 598 -5.08 23.13 -20.16
CA TYR A 598 -4.17 22.00 -20.04
C TYR A 598 -3.36 22.09 -18.75
N LEU A 599 -3.19 20.97 -18.07
CA LEU A 599 -2.26 20.78 -16.97
C LEU A 599 -0.95 20.20 -17.53
N VAL A 600 0.15 20.86 -17.24
CA VAL A 600 1.52 20.52 -17.63
C VAL A 600 2.34 20.21 -16.39
#